data_AF-A0AAU8G7X9-F1
#
_entry.id   AF-A0AAU8G7X9-F1
#
_cell.length_a   1.000
_cell.length_b   1.000
_cell.length_c   1.000
_cell.angle_alpha   90.00
_cell.angle_beta   90.00
_cell.angle_gamma   90.00
#
_symmetry.space_group_name_H-M   'P 1'
#
loop_
_entity.id
_entity.type
_entity.pdbx_description
1 polymer ?
#
loop_
_entity_poly.entity_id
_entity_poly.type
_entity_poly.pdbx_seq_one_letter_code
_entity_poly.pdbx_strand_id
1 'polypeptide(L)' 'MGTAIDYQKVMTEIVTINLPGPQEPTPGMSGGELLHGFLAELRRSPDASTRAFVESLCAKWNVRYREGGK' A
#
# COMPACT_ATOMS: atom_id res chain seq x y z
N MET A 1 28.87 32.01 -5.63
CA MET A 1 28.29 31.13 -4.58
C MET A 1 27.44 30.10 -5.28
N GLY A 2 27.91 28.86 -5.41
CA GLY A 2 27.14 27.79 -6.04
C GLY A 2 26.01 27.39 -5.12
N THR A 3 24.77 27.55 -5.58
CA THR A 3 23.58 27.05 -4.88
C THR A 3 23.65 25.53 -4.81
N ALA A 4 23.53 24.95 -3.62
CA ALA A 4 23.43 23.51 -3.44
C ALA A 4 22.23 22.98 -4.25
N ILE A 5 22.48 21.99 -5.10
CA ILE A 5 21.41 21.29 -5.82
C ILE A 5 20.83 20.28 -4.84
N ASP A 6 19.64 20.58 -4.33
CA ASP A 6 18.88 19.65 -3.49
C ASP A 6 18.24 18.58 -4.39
N TYR A 7 18.82 17.39 -4.40
CA TYR A 7 18.28 16.26 -5.13
C TYR A 7 17.07 15.70 -4.37
N GLN A 8 15.87 16.17 -4.72
CA GLN A 8 14.64 15.57 -4.22
C GLN A 8 14.40 14.25 -4.97
N LYS A 9 14.42 13.12 -4.25
CA LYS A 9 14.02 11.81 -4.80
C LYS A 9 12.52 11.85 -5.11
N VAL A 10 12.17 12.12 -6.36
CA VAL A 10 10.78 12.07 -6.82
C VAL A 10 10.42 10.62 -7.08
N MET A 11 9.57 10.04 -6.23
CA MET A 11 8.94 8.75 -6.49
C MET A 11 7.93 8.93 -7.63
N THR A 12 8.30 8.57 -8.85
CA THR A 12 7.46 8.77 -10.05
C THR A 12 6.33 7.74 -10.14
N GLU A 13 6.49 6.57 -9.54
CA GLU A 13 5.51 5.49 -9.60
C GLU A 13 4.65 5.45 -8.35
N ILE A 14 3.33 5.44 -8.53
CA ILE A 14 2.35 5.25 -7.46
C ILE A 14 1.82 3.82 -7.58
N VAL A 15 2.07 2.99 -6.57
CA VAL A 15 1.47 1.65 -6.50
C VAL A 15 0.11 1.76 -5.85
N THR A 16 -0.93 1.23 -6.49
CA THR A 16 -2.28 1.25 -5.94
C THR A 16 -2.71 -0.14 -5.49
N ILE A 17 -3.24 -0.24 -4.26
CA ILE A 17 -3.91 -1.42 -3.74
C ILE A 17 -5.41 -1.12 -3.75
N ASN A 18 -6.16 -1.81 -4.62
CA ASN A 18 -7.59 -1.60 -4.74
C ASN A 18 -8.33 -2.25 -3.55
N LEU A 19 -9.42 -1.65 -3.08
CA LEU A 19 -10.27 -2.21 -2.03
C LEU A 19 -11.71 -2.37 -2.53
N PRO A 20 -12.43 -3.42 -2.09
CA PRO A 20 -11.99 -4.47 -1.15
C PRO A 20 -11.07 -5.50 -1.84
N GLY A 21 -10.06 -5.97 -1.13
CA GLY A 21 -9.32 -7.16 -1.53
C GLY A 21 -10.05 -8.45 -1.12
N PRO A 22 -9.55 -9.62 -1.53
CA PRO A 22 -10.05 -10.91 -1.06
C PRO A 22 -10.11 -10.98 0.47
N GLN A 23 -11.17 -11.58 1.02
CA GLN A 23 -11.35 -11.67 2.47
C GLN A 23 -10.70 -12.92 3.08
N GLU A 24 -10.67 -14.01 2.33
CA GLU A 24 -10.12 -15.29 2.77
C GLU A 24 -9.35 -15.93 1.60
N PRO A 25 -8.26 -16.67 1.88
CA PRO A 25 -7.55 -17.43 0.85
C PRO A 25 -8.42 -18.60 0.38
N THR A 26 -8.67 -18.71 -0.93
CA THR A 26 -9.41 -19.83 -1.53
C THR A 26 -8.51 -20.71 -2.41
N PRO A 27 -8.83 -22.01 -2.57
CA PRO A 27 -8.11 -22.86 -3.50
C PRO A 27 -8.14 -22.30 -4.93
N GLY A 28 -6.98 -22.23 -5.57
CA GLY A 28 -6.85 -21.73 -6.95
C GLY A 28 -6.54 -20.24 -7.06
N MET A 29 -6.46 -19.49 -5.96
CA MET A 29 -5.94 -18.12 -6.00
C MET A 29 -4.48 -18.08 -6.45
N SER A 30 -4.17 -17.13 -7.32
CA SER A 30 -2.81 -16.76 -7.67
C SER A 30 -2.08 -16.13 -6.47
N GLY A 31 -0.75 -16.16 -6.50
CA GLY A 31 0.06 -15.49 -5.47
C GLY A 31 -0.23 -13.98 -5.36
N GLY A 32 -0.62 -13.33 -6.47
CA GLY A 32 -1.02 -11.93 -6.48
C GLY A 32 -2.34 -11.68 -5.74
N GLU A 33 -3.32 -12.56 -5.89
CA GLU A 33 -4.59 -12.47 -5.16
C GLU A 33 -4.41 -12.71 -3.66
N LEU A 34 -3.55 -13.66 -3.28
CA LEU A 34 -3.18 -13.89 -1.88
C LEU A 34 -2.50 -12.65 -1.28
N LEU A 35 -1.53 -12.07 -1.99
CA LEU A 35 -0.86 -10.85 -1.57
C LEU A 35 -1.83 -9.67 -1.46
N HIS A 36 -2.79 -9.57 -2.37
CA HIS A 36 -3.81 -8.53 -2.34
C HIS A 36 -4.71 -8.66 -1.09
N GLY A 37 -5.17 -9.87 -0.77
CA GLY A 37 -5.93 -10.13 0.46
C GLY A 37 -5.15 -9.76 1.71
N PHE A 38 -3.88 -10.19 1.79
CA PHE A 38 -2.96 -9.85 2.87
C PHE A 38 -2.79 -8.34 3.07
N LEU A 39 -2.55 -7.59 1.99
CA LEU A 39 -2.41 -6.13 2.05
C LEU A 39 -3.72 -5.44 2.43
N ALA A 40 -4.86 -5.92 1.94
CA ALA A 40 -6.18 -5.41 2.32
C ALA A 40 -6.50 -5.66 3.80
N GLU A 41 -6.02 -6.75 4.38
CA GLU A 41 -6.17 -7.06 5.80
C GLU A 41 -5.34 -6.13 6.70
N LEU A 42 -4.08 -5.84 6.33
CA LEU A 42 -3.24 -4.88 7.06
C LEU A 42 -3.92 -3.50 7.20
N ARG A 43 -4.60 -3.04 6.15
CA ARG A 43 -5.34 -1.76 6.17
C ARG A 43 -6.55 -1.79 7.11
N ARG A 44 -7.15 -2.96 7.30
CA ARG A 44 -8.35 -3.22 8.13
C ARG A 44 -8.01 -3.58 9.58
N SER A 45 -6.74 -3.59 9.97
CA SER A 45 -6.33 -3.91 11.34
C SER A 45 -7.13 -3.08 12.37
N PRO A 46 -7.73 -3.71 13.40
CA PRO A 46 -8.48 -3.00 14.43
C PRO A 46 -7.57 -2.15 15.34
N ASP A 47 -6.27 -2.47 15.38
CA ASP A 47 -5.30 -1.75 16.16
C ASP A 47 -4.85 -0.45 15.46
N ALA A 48 -5.01 0.67 16.16
CA ALA A 48 -4.67 1.99 15.62
C ALA A 48 -3.16 2.17 15.37
N SER A 49 -2.31 1.57 16.21
CA SER A 49 -0.86 1.71 16.08
C SER A 49 -0.33 1.00 14.83
N THR A 50 -0.87 -0.20 14.56
CA THR A 50 -0.58 -1.00 13.37
C THR A 50 -1.00 -0.24 12.11
N ARG A 51 -2.19 0.36 12.09
CA ARG A 51 -2.64 1.16 10.94
C ARG A 51 -1.74 2.37 10.68
N ALA A 52 -1.37 3.09 11.73
CA ALA A 52 -0.46 4.23 11.61
C ALA A 52 0.92 3.81 11.06
N PHE A 53 1.45 2.67 11.51
CA PHE A 53 2.68 2.11 10.98
C PHE A 53 2.54 1.74 9.49
N VAL A 54 1.47 1.05 9.10
CA VAL A 54 1.21 0.70 7.70
C VAL A 54 1.06 1.94 6.82
N GLU A 55 0.33 2.97 7.27
CA GLU A 55 0.20 4.24 6.56
C GLU A 55 1.55 4.96 6.40
N SER A 56 2.44 4.88 7.40
CA SER A 56 3.80 5.42 7.29
C SER A 56 4.63 4.71 6.22
N LEU A 57 4.47 3.39 6.10
CA LEU A 57 5.11 2.60 5.05
C LEU A 57 4.53 2.97 3.68
N CYS A 58 3.21 3.10 3.56
CA CYS A 58 2.57 3.53 2.33
C CYS A 58 3.11 4.87 1.82
N ALA A 59 3.22 5.86 2.71
CA ALA A 59 3.80 7.16 2.36
C ALA A 59 5.28 7.03 1.93
N LYS A 60 6.08 6.23 2.66
CA LYS A 60 7.50 5.99 2.36
C LYS A 60 7.72 5.33 1.01
N TRP A 61 6.83 4.43 0.58
CA TRP A 61 6.96 3.63 -0.65
C TRP A 61 6.06 4.10 -1.79
N ASN A 62 5.38 5.25 -1.62
CA ASN A 62 4.40 5.79 -2.57
C ASN A 62 3.28 4.78 -2.95
N VAL A 63 2.84 3.99 -1.96
CA VAL A 63 1.73 3.04 -2.08
C VAL A 63 0.45 3.71 -1.61
N ARG A 64 -0.67 3.50 -2.31
CA ARG A 64 -1.98 4.06 -1.94
C ARG A 64 -3.05 2.99 -1.96
N TYR A 65 -3.83 2.91 -0.89
CA TYR A 65 -5.09 2.16 -0.91
C TYR A 65 -6.16 2.99 -1.63
N ARG A 66 -6.94 2.35 -2.52
CA ARG A 66 -8.02 2.99 -3.27
C ARG A 66 -9.34 2.27 -3.00
N GLU A 67 -10.28 2.98 -2.41
CA GLU A 67 -11.66 2.54 -2.25
C GLU A 67 -12.38 2.52 -3.61
N GLY A 68 -13.14 1.45 -3.89
CA GLY A 68 -13.99 1.37 -5.08
C GLY A 68 -13.23 1.12 -6.37
N GLY A 69 -12.13 0.36 -6.34
CA GLY A 69 -11.40 -0.03 -7.53
C GLY A 69 -12.29 -0.85 -8.48
N LYS A 70 -12.70 -0.24 -9.59
CA LYS A 70 -13.14 -0.95 -10.80
C LYS A 70 -11.93 -1.32 -11.65
#